data_AF-A0A7S3TZN3-F1
#
_entry.id   AF-A0A7S3TZN3-F1
#
_cell.length_a   1.000
_cell.length_b   1.000
_cell.length_c   1.000
_cell.angle_alpha   90.00
_cell.angle_beta   90.00
_cell.angle_gamma   90.00
#
_symmetry.space_group_name_H-M   'P 1'
#
loop_
_entity.id
_entity.type
_entity.pdbx_description
1 polymer ?
#
loop_
_entity_poly.entity_id
_entity_poly.type
_entity_poly.pdbx_seq_one_letter_code
_entity_poly.pdbx_strand_id
1 'polypeptide(L)'
;IPLRDGCVDLVVAGWSVSAIKAELEEWDRSTGLADESVWREEVDRCILEMERVLADGGHIYIFESQGTASAEPRRRGSHLYEHLRTRGFEESCIRTDYRFDRKDEALETLLFFFGRGVAMRAEKQLSSVESKSECIIAECTGVWKR
;
A
#
# COMPACT_ATOMS: atom_id res chain seq x y z
N ILE A 1 1.48 -18.16 -10.25
CA ILE A 1 2.77 -18.70 -9.75
C ILE A 1 2.78 -20.23 -9.89
N PRO A 2 3.93 -20.88 -10.16
CA PRO A 2 4.00 -22.33 -10.40
C PRO A 2 3.95 -23.14 -9.09
N LEU A 3 2.99 -22.82 -8.23
CA LEU A 3 2.69 -23.54 -7.00
C LEU A 3 1.43 -24.38 -7.18
N ARG A 4 1.34 -25.47 -6.43
CA ARG A 4 0.16 -26.34 -6.40
C ARG A 4 -1.00 -25.62 -5.71
N ASP A 5 -2.22 -26.07 -5.99
CA ASP A 5 -3.39 -25.59 -5.27
C ASP A 5 -3.29 -25.98 -3.79
N GLY A 6 -3.79 -25.13 -2.89
CA GLY A 6 -3.88 -25.44 -1.46
C GLY A 6 -2.56 -25.76 -0.75
N CYS A 7 -1.44 -25.20 -1.20
CA CYS A 7 -0.11 -25.57 -0.72
C CYS A 7 0.51 -24.61 0.30
N VAL A 8 -0.16 -23.52 0.67
CA VAL A 8 0.31 -22.57 1.69
C VAL A 8 -0.79 -22.21 2.68
N ASP A 9 -0.42 -22.04 3.96
CA ASP A 9 -1.36 -21.62 5.02
C ASP A 9 -1.52 -20.08 5.10
N LEU A 10 -0.58 -19.34 4.50
CA LEU A 10 -0.51 -17.89 4.58
C LEU A 10 -0.04 -17.30 3.26
N VAL A 11 -0.81 -16.34 2.74
CA VAL A 11 -0.40 -15.49 1.61
C VAL A 11 -0.28 -14.04 2.09
N VAL A 12 0.83 -13.41 1.75
CA VAL A 12 1.11 -12.01 2.09
C VAL A 12 1.43 -11.22 0.83
N ALA A 13 0.76 -10.09 0.64
CA ALA A 13 1.08 -9.09 -0.37
C ALA A 13 1.35 -7.75 0.29
N GLY A 14 2.60 -7.26 0.20
CA GLY A 14 2.99 -5.97 0.75
C GLY A 14 3.20 -4.94 -0.34
N TRP A 15 2.39 -3.87 -0.34
CA TRP A 15 2.50 -2.72 -1.25
C TRP A 15 2.53 -3.07 -2.74
N SER A 16 2.00 -4.23 -3.11
CA SER A 16 2.03 -4.75 -4.49
C SER A 16 0.70 -4.63 -5.21
N VAL A 17 -0.43 -4.67 -4.49
CA VAL A 17 -1.76 -4.62 -5.12
C VAL A 17 -2.08 -3.20 -5.58
N SER A 18 -1.67 -2.18 -4.81
CA SER A 18 -1.76 -0.78 -5.26
C SER A 18 -0.87 -0.45 -6.44
N ALA A 19 0.25 -1.17 -6.63
CA ALA A 19 1.09 -1.03 -7.80
C ALA A 19 0.38 -1.48 -9.08
N ILE A 20 -0.34 -2.62 -9.06
CA ILE A 20 -1.17 -3.09 -10.18
C ILE A 20 -2.14 -1.99 -10.61
N LYS A 21 -2.88 -1.40 -9.65
CA LYS A 21 -3.79 -0.30 -9.94
C LYS A 21 -3.08 0.91 -10.54
N ALA A 22 -1.97 1.35 -9.93
CA ALA A 22 -1.26 2.54 -10.35
C ALA A 22 -0.68 2.41 -11.78
N GLU A 23 -0.11 1.25 -12.11
CA GLU A 23 0.48 0.99 -13.43
C GLU A 23 -0.58 0.98 -14.53
N LEU A 24 -1.72 0.34 -14.29
CA LEU A 24 -2.80 0.25 -15.27
C LEU A 24 -3.53 1.58 -15.47
N GLU A 25 -3.75 2.35 -14.39
CA GLU A 25 -4.27 3.71 -14.52
C GLU A 25 -3.36 4.63 -15.35
N GLU A 26 -2.03 4.47 -15.25
CA GLU A 26 -1.08 5.21 -16.07
C GLU A 26 -1.08 4.73 -17.53
N TRP A 27 -1.10 3.42 -17.74
CA TRP A 27 -1.17 2.84 -19.08
C TRP A 27 -2.41 3.29 -19.84
N ASP A 28 -3.58 3.24 -19.19
CA ASP A 28 -4.85 3.67 -19.77
C ASP A 28 -4.86 5.16 -20.10
N ARG A 29 -4.30 6.00 -19.22
CA ARG A 29 -4.09 7.42 -19.51
C ARG A 29 -3.21 7.65 -20.74
N SER A 30 -2.15 6.85 -20.91
CA SER A 30 -1.20 6.99 -22.01
C SER A 30 -1.77 6.55 -23.37
N THR A 31 -2.73 5.62 -23.37
CA THR A 31 -3.34 5.05 -24.58
C THR A 31 -4.67 5.70 -24.95
N GLY A 32 -5.30 6.44 -24.04
CA GLY A 32 -6.60 7.08 -24.25
C GLY A 32 -7.78 6.11 -24.24
N LEU A 33 -7.56 4.86 -23.81
CA LEU A 33 -8.55 3.77 -23.77
C LEU A 33 -9.09 3.55 -22.34
N ALA A 34 -9.24 4.63 -21.56
CA ALA A 34 -9.55 4.55 -20.14
C ALA A 34 -10.80 3.70 -19.86
N ASP A 35 -10.57 2.51 -19.32
CA ASP A 35 -11.59 1.61 -18.82
C ASP A 35 -11.26 1.29 -17.36
N GLU A 36 -12.00 1.93 -16.44
CA GLU A 36 -11.82 1.79 -15.00
C GLU A 36 -12.01 0.35 -14.49
N SER A 37 -12.50 -0.58 -15.32
CA SER A 37 -12.64 -2.00 -14.98
C SER A 37 -11.32 -2.78 -15.06
N VAL A 38 -10.37 -2.38 -15.90
CA VAL A 38 -9.16 -3.20 -16.21
C VAL A 38 -8.36 -3.49 -14.94
N TRP A 39 -8.04 -2.46 -14.14
CA TRP A 39 -7.28 -2.69 -12.91
C TRP A 39 -8.03 -3.53 -11.89
N ARG A 40 -9.37 -3.46 -11.85
CA ARG A 40 -10.19 -4.28 -10.96
C ARG A 40 -10.11 -5.74 -11.36
N GLU A 41 -10.19 -6.03 -12.66
CA GLU A 41 -10.03 -7.37 -13.20
C GLU A 41 -8.64 -7.95 -12.91
N GLU A 42 -7.57 -7.16 -13.06
CA GLU A 42 -6.21 -7.62 -12.70
C GLU A 42 -6.07 -7.87 -11.20
N VAL A 43 -6.62 -6.99 -10.36
CA VAL A 43 -6.64 -7.20 -8.91
C VAL A 43 -7.44 -8.46 -8.55
N ASP A 44 -8.58 -8.70 -9.22
CA ASP A 44 -9.38 -9.92 -9.00
C ASP A 44 -8.61 -11.17 -9.42
N ARG A 45 -7.87 -11.15 -10.52
CA ARG A 45 -7.00 -12.26 -10.91
C ARG A 45 -5.87 -12.50 -9.91
N CYS A 46 -5.30 -11.42 -9.38
CA CYS A 46 -4.30 -11.49 -8.32
C CYS A 46 -4.89 -12.17 -7.07
N ILE A 47 -6.08 -11.74 -6.62
CA ILE A 47 -6.79 -12.34 -5.48
C ILE A 47 -7.13 -13.81 -5.73
N LEU A 48 -7.65 -14.15 -6.92
CA LEU A 48 -7.97 -15.54 -7.29
C LEU A 48 -6.73 -16.43 -7.25
N GLU A 49 -5.56 -15.91 -7.65
CA GLU A 49 -4.32 -16.67 -7.59
C GLU A 49 -3.82 -16.84 -6.15
N MET A 50 -4.03 -15.85 -5.27
CA MET A 50 -3.79 -15.99 -3.83
C MET A 50 -4.71 -17.06 -3.21
N GLU A 51 -6.00 -17.04 -3.57
CA GLU A 51 -6.99 -18.02 -3.13
C GLU A 51 -6.65 -19.43 -3.62
N ARG A 52 -6.21 -19.59 -4.88
CA ARG A 52 -5.88 -20.89 -5.46
C ARG A 52 -4.79 -21.63 -4.67
N VAL A 53 -3.75 -20.92 -4.25
CA VAL A 53 -2.62 -21.53 -3.53
C VAL A 53 -2.90 -21.73 -2.04
N LEU A 54 -3.95 -21.11 -1.50
CA LEU A 54 -4.27 -21.13 -0.08
C LEU A 54 -4.92 -22.45 0.34
N ALA A 55 -4.38 -23.09 1.36
CA ALA A 55 -4.95 -24.28 1.96
C ALA A 55 -6.29 -23.98 2.65
N ASP A 56 -7.10 -25.02 2.87
CA ASP A 56 -8.34 -24.91 3.64
C ASP A 56 -8.06 -24.33 5.04
N GLY A 57 -8.71 -23.20 5.35
CA GLY A 57 -8.50 -22.49 6.63
C GLY A 57 -7.27 -21.59 6.68
N GLY A 58 -6.53 -21.44 5.57
CA GLY A 58 -5.45 -20.46 5.46
C GLY A 58 -5.95 -19.01 5.47
N HIS A 59 -5.01 -18.06 5.52
CA HIS A 59 -5.31 -16.63 5.55
C HIS A 59 -4.57 -15.83 4.46
N ILE A 60 -5.23 -14.77 3.98
CA ILE A 60 -4.63 -13.77 3.09
C ILE A 60 -4.49 -12.45 3.85
N TYR A 61 -3.29 -11.87 3.82
CA TYR A 61 -3.03 -10.53 4.33
C TYR A 61 -2.46 -9.64 3.21
N ILE A 62 -3.14 -8.54 2.92
CA ILE A 62 -2.66 -7.51 2.03
C ILE A 62 -2.31 -6.27 2.87
N PHE A 63 -1.11 -5.75 2.70
CA PHE A 63 -0.62 -4.54 3.36
C PHE A 63 -0.52 -3.41 2.35
N GLU A 64 -1.18 -2.29 2.63
CA GLU A 64 -1.17 -1.11 1.76
C GLU A 64 -1.02 0.18 2.56
N SER A 65 -0.32 1.16 2.02
CA SER A 65 -0.13 2.45 2.72
C SER A 65 -1.45 3.21 2.84
N GLN A 66 -1.93 3.40 4.06
CA GLN A 66 -3.10 4.22 4.39
C GLN A 66 -2.75 5.70 4.62
N GLY A 67 -1.48 6.01 4.87
CA GLY A 67 -1.03 7.39 4.99
C GLY A 67 0.45 7.52 5.35
N THR A 68 1.23 8.09 4.43
CA THR A 68 2.64 8.43 4.64
C THR A 68 2.81 9.87 5.09
N ALA A 69 3.69 10.06 6.08
CA ALA A 69 3.81 11.29 6.85
C ALA A 69 2.45 11.73 7.40
N SER A 70 1.75 10.79 8.05
CA SER A 70 0.45 10.99 8.68
C SER A 70 0.29 10.03 9.85
N ALA A 71 -0.10 10.55 11.01
CA ALA A 71 -0.41 9.73 12.19
C ALA A 71 -1.79 9.06 12.10
N GLU A 72 -2.63 9.53 11.18
CA GLU A 72 -3.99 9.05 10.93
C GLU A 72 -4.15 8.57 9.47
N PRO A 73 -4.98 7.55 9.20
CA PRO A 73 -5.28 7.09 7.84
C PRO A 73 -5.85 8.21 6.97
N ARG A 74 -5.32 8.38 5.75
CA ARG A 74 -5.75 9.41 4.79
C ARG A 74 -6.37 8.85 3.51
N ARG A 75 -6.32 7.53 3.29
CA ARG A 75 -6.75 6.88 2.04
C ARG A 75 -8.04 6.07 2.17
N ARG A 76 -8.88 6.34 3.18
CA ARG A 76 -10.15 5.62 3.43
C ARG A 76 -11.11 5.57 2.23
N GLY A 77 -11.08 6.59 1.37
CA GLY A 77 -11.89 6.70 0.13
C GLY A 77 -11.22 6.15 -1.13
N SER A 78 -10.13 5.39 -1.02
CA SER A 78 -9.46 4.77 -2.17
C SER A 78 -10.38 3.77 -2.88
N HIS A 79 -10.49 3.85 -4.21
CA HIS A 79 -11.26 2.90 -5.02
C HIS A 79 -10.74 1.46 -4.91
N LEU A 80 -9.43 1.27 -4.70
CA LEU A 80 -8.84 -0.05 -4.43
C LEU A 80 -9.37 -0.61 -3.12
N TYR A 81 -9.42 0.22 -2.08
CA TYR A 81 -9.83 -0.21 -0.75
C TYR A 81 -11.30 -0.57 -0.71
N GLU A 82 -12.13 0.19 -1.43
CA GLU A 82 -13.52 -0.20 -1.65
C GLU A 82 -13.62 -1.54 -2.39
N HIS A 83 -12.79 -1.75 -3.42
CA HIS A 83 -12.75 -3.04 -4.12
C HIS A 83 -12.39 -4.20 -3.19
N LEU A 84 -11.38 -4.04 -2.33
CA LEU A 84 -11.00 -5.08 -1.38
C LEU A 84 -12.16 -5.40 -0.41
N ARG A 85 -12.92 -4.39 0.04
CA ARG A 85 -14.12 -4.61 0.88
C ARG A 85 -15.19 -5.40 0.14
N THR A 86 -15.48 -5.10 -1.13
CA THR A 86 -16.47 -5.87 -1.91
C THR A 86 -16.03 -7.30 -2.17
N ARG A 87 -14.71 -7.57 -2.16
CA ARG A 87 -14.10 -8.91 -2.19
C ARG A 87 -14.02 -9.58 -0.81
N GLY A 88 -14.64 -9.00 0.22
CA GLY A 88 -14.77 -9.60 1.55
C GLY A 88 -13.54 -9.44 2.45
N PHE A 89 -12.60 -8.57 2.12
CA PHE A 89 -11.49 -8.26 3.04
C PHE A 89 -11.95 -7.35 4.18
N GLU A 90 -11.54 -7.70 5.39
CA GLU A 90 -11.68 -6.86 6.58
C GLU A 90 -10.50 -5.90 6.70
N GLU A 91 -10.79 -4.61 6.90
CA GLU A 91 -9.78 -3.55 7.03
C GLU A 91 -9.45 -3.28 8.50
N SER A 92 -8.17 -3.33 8.84
CA SER A 92 -7.64 -2.71 10.05
C SER A 92 -6.43 -1.82 9.71
N CYS A 93 -5.96 -1.04 10.66
CA CYS A 93 -4.81 -0.15 10.46
C CYS A 93 -3.83 -0.28 11.62
N ILE A 94 -2.55 -0.37 11.30
CA ILE A 94 -1.44 -0.39 12.26
C ILE A 94 -0.46 0.75 11.96
N ARG A 95 0.38 1.09 12.95
CA ARG A 95 1.49 2.04 12.78
C ARG A 95 2.74 1.28 12.34
N THR A 96 3.41 1.82 11.33
CA THR A 96 4.61 1.26 10.69
C THR A 96 5.60 2.39 10.41
N ASP A 97 5.77 3.26 11.42
CA ASP A 97 6.56 4.48 11.30
C ASP A 97 7.98 4.22 10.77
N TYR A 98 8.42 5.09 9.85
CA TYR A 98 9.78 5.05 9.35
C TYR A 98 10.71 5.72 10.34
N ARG A 99 11.82 5.07 10.67
CA ARG A 99 12.93 5.63 11.44
C ARG A 99 14.09 5.92 10.52
N PHE A 100 14.64 7.13 10.62
CA PHE A 100 15.83 7.54 9.89
C PHE A 100 16.85 8.11 10.87
N ASP A 101 18.13 7.85 10.63
CA ASP A 101 19.23 8.40 11.43
C ASP A 101 19.37 9.91 11.26
N ARG A 102 18.88 10.46 10.15
CA ARG A 102 18.97 11.88 9.83
C ARG A 102 17.70 12.41 9.17
N LYS A 103 17.27 13.59 9.61
CA LYS A 103 16.14 14.31 9.02
C LYS A 103 16.33 14.64 7.53
N ASP A 104 17.52 15.07 7.12
CA ASP A 104 17.75 15.41 5.70
C ASP A 104 17.60 14.19 4.78
N GLU A 105 18.20 13.07 5.15
CA GLU A 105 18.03 11.78 4.48
C GLU A 105 16.56 11.34 4.43
N ALA A 106 15.81 11.52 5.52
CA ALA A 106 14.39 11.22 5.55
C ALA A 106 13.61 12.04 4.51
N LEU A 107 13.87 13.35 4.42
CA LEU A 107 13.19 14.24 3.49
C LEU A 107 13.56 13.95 2.03
N GLU A 108 14.83 13.67 1.74
CA GLU A 108 15.30 13.27 0.40
C GLU A 108 14.66 11.95 -0.04
N THR A 109 14.65 10.95 0.85
CA THR A 109 14.05 9.64 0.59
C THR A 109 12.56 9.76 0.32
N LEU A 110 11.82 10.51 1.16
CA LEU A 110 10.39 10.69 0.99
C LEU A 110 10.03 11.50 -0.25
N LEU A 111 10.86 12.48 -0.62
CA LEU A 111 10.69 13.24 -1.85
C LEU A 111 10.85 12.33 -3.07
N PHE A 112 11.85 11.46 -3.07
CA PHE A 112 12.12 10.53 -4.15
C PHE A 112 10.99 9.51 -4.34
N PHE A 113 10.58 8.83 -3.27
CA PHE A 113 9.58 7.74 -3.38
C PHE A 113 8.13 8.23 -3.43
N PHE A 114 7.79 9.31 -2.72
CA PHE A 114 6.39 9.71 -2.50
C PHE A 114 6.07 11.13 -2.98
N GLY A 115 7.07 11.84 -3.49
CA GLY A 115 6.91 13.17 -4.07
C GLY A 115 6.75 14.31 -3.05
N ARG A 116 6.72 15.53 -3.59
CA ARG A 116 6.77 16.78 -2.82
C ARG A 116 5.68 16.91 -1.77
N GLY A 117 4.47 16.44 -2.07
CA GLY A 117 3.34 16.55 -1.15
C GLY A 117 3.53 15.75 0.14
N VAL A 118 4.24 14.62 0.09
CA VAL A 118 4.55 13.80 1.27
C VAL A 118 5.76 14.39 2.00
N ALA A 119 6.81 14.77 1.26
CA ALA A 119 7.99 15.41 1.82
C ALA A 119 7.65 16.68 2.63
N MET A 120 6.77 17.56 2.12
CA MET A 120 6.33 18.76 2.85
C MET A 120 5.58 18.44 4.16
N ARG A 121 4.83 17.32 4.20
CA ARG A 121 4.16 16.91 5.45
C ARG A 121 5.15 16.36 6.46
N ALA A 122 6.11 15.57 6.00
CA ALA A 122 7.20 15.08 6.82
C ALA A 122 8.03 16.25 7.38
N GLU A 123 8.35 17.24 6.55
CA GLU A 123 9.05 18.46 6.98
C GLU A 123 8.28 19.20 8.08
N LYS A 124 6.95 19.32 7.94
CA LYS A 124 6.09 19.90 9.00
C LYS A 124 6.14 19.07 10.29
N GLN A 125 6.08 17.74 10.21
CA GLN A 125 6.19 16.85 11.38
C GLN A 125 7.55 16.99 12.07
N LEU A 126 8.62 17.18 11.31
CA LEU A 126 9.99 17.30 11.80
C LEU A 126 10.43 18.75 12.05
N SER A 127 9.50 19.70 12.17
CA SER A 127 9.82 21.13 12.27
C SER A 127 10.72 21.49 13.46
N SER A 128 10.66 20.72 14.56
CA SER A 128 11.52 20.88 15.74
C SER A 128 12.78 20.00 15.75
N VAL A 129 12.97 19.15 14.73
CA VAL A 129 14.11 18.22 14.64
C VAL A 129 15.24 18.84 13.84
N GLU A 130 16.46 18.79 14.37
CA GLU A 130 17.67 19.26 13.68
C GLU A 130 18.01 18.36 12.48
N SER A 131 18.63 18.94 11.44
CA SER A 131 18.84 18.23 10.16
C SER A 131 19.64 16.93 10.26
N LYS A 132 20.59 16.83 11.22
CA LYS A 132 21.48 15.67 11.38
C LYS A 132 21.07 14.72 12.52
N SER A 133 19.86 14.86 13.02
CA SER A 133 19.35 14.06 14.14
C SER A 133 18.42 12.96 13.67
N GLU A 134 18.36 11.89 14.45
CA GLU A 134 17.40 10.80 14.27
C GLU A 134 15.97 11.34 14.27
N CYS A 135 15.13 10.77 13.42
CA CYS A 135 13.74 11.18 13.31
C CYS A 135 12.81 10.01 13.00
N ILE A 136 11.55 10.18 13.38
CA ILE A 136 10.48 9.22 13.12
C ILE A 136 9.42 9.92 12.27
N ILE A 137 9.05 9.29 11.16
CA ILE A 137 7.99 9.75 10.27
C ILE A 137 6.79 8.83 10.43
N ALA A 138 5.63 9.43 10.70
CA ALA A 138 4.42 8.66 10.90
C ALA A 138 3.96 7.95 9.61
N GLU A 139 3.67 6.65 9.72
CA GLU A 139 3.06 5.84 8.66
C GLU A 139 1.88 5.05 9.22
N CYS A 140 0.77 5.10 8.50
CA CYS A 140 -0.36 4.21 8.69
C CYS A 140 -0.35 3.15 7.59
N THR A 141 -0.26 1.88 7.97
CA THR A 141 -0.43 0.74 7.04
C THR A 141 -1.77 0.07 7.29
N GLY A 142 -2.57 -0.03 6.23
CA GLY A 142 -3.78 -0.82 6.20
C GLY A 142 -3.43 -2.29 6.10
N VAL A 143 -4.09 -3.09 6.93
CA VAL A 143 -4.03 -4.56 6.92
C VAL A 143 -5.39 -5.06 6.49
N TRP A 144 -5.42 -5.69 5.32
CA TRP A 144 -6.61 -6.25 4.71
C TRP A 144 -6.54 -7.76 4.89
N LYS A 145 -7.44 -8.31 5.70
CA LYS A 145 -7.46 -9.73 6.04
C LYS A 145 -8.65 -10.43 5.40
N ARG A 146 -8.43 -11.65 4.90
CA ARG A 146 -9.48 -12.60 4.55
C ARG A 146 -9.07 -14.02 4.91
#